data_AF-A0A7V2RY33-F1
#
_entry.id   AF-A0A7V2RY33-F1
#
_cell.length_a   1.000
_cell.length_b   1.000
_cell.length_c   1.000
_cell.angle_alpha   90.00
_cell.angle_beta   90.00
_cell.angle_gamma   90.00
#
_symmetry.space_group_name_H-M   'P 1'
#
loop_
_entity.id
_entity.type
_entity.pdbx_description
1 polymer ?
#
loop_
_entity_poly.entity_id
_entity_poly.type
_entity_poly.pdbx_seq_one_letter_code
_entity_poly.pdbx_strand_id
1 'polypeptide(L)'
;MNDTGIPRKINSDTTDTPSAGHIDVTTAARDKIVEALLVSEARLSDILNIVHEAIISVDDNQTIILFNSGAEAIFGYSAAEVIGKPLDVLLPPQLAAKHRAHIADFGTEAERSRLMGNRQTIMGRRKDGSIFPAEASISKLERPHRLYTVVLRDITNRRRAQREREYLIEQLRALDDASRAITAELSLNQVLQTIANTAQSLMKVKIAALGVHDEDEYFSRFITAGIEPEIAEMFEASAYGRKLLGPLFYKGMPVIINEIPPVIGGTVAPI
;
A
#
# COMPACT_ATOMS: atom_id res chain seq x y z
N MET A 1 -101.86 -13.21 -54.91
CA MET A 1 -101.13 -11.97 -54.59
C MET A 1 -99.66 -12.37 -54.49
N ASN A 2 -99.06 -12.58 -55.65
CA ASN A 2 -98.19 -11.63 -56.38
C ASN A 2 -96.76 -11.72 -55.83
N ASP A 3 -95.70 -11.93 -56.59
CA ASP A 3 -95.52 -12.13 -58.04
C ASP A 3 -94.03 -12.46 -58.26
N THR A 4 -93.70 -13.19 -59.34
CA THR A 4 -92.37 -13.36 -59.99
C THR A 4 -91.17 -13.90 -59.16
N GLY A 5 -90.31 -14.84 -59.57
CA GLY A 5 -89.96 -15.37 -60.90
C GLY A 5 -88.42 -15.48 -61.03
N ILE A 6 -87.82 -16.62 -60.63
CA ILE A 6 -86.88 -17.53 -61.39
C ILE A 6 -85.70 -16.89 -62.22
N PRO A 7 -84.49 -17.48 -62.46
CA PRO A 7 -83.61 -18.46 -61.75
C PRO A 7 -82.05 -18.27 -61.93
N ARG A 8 -81.24 -19.25 -61.46
CA ARG A 8 -79.91 -19.75 -61.99
C ARG A 8 -78.69 -18.79 -61.86
N LYS A 9 -77.43 -19.19 -61.62
CA LYS A 9 -76.63 -20.42 -61.87
C LYS A 9 -75.28 -20.28 -61.10
N ILE A 10 -74.78 -21.38 -60.54
CA ILE A 10 -73.41 -21.96 -60.69
C ILE A 10 -72.16 -21.17 -60.22
N ASN A 11 -71.37 -21.88 -59.38
CA ASN A 11 -69.89 -22.04 -59.32
C ASN A 11 -69.10 -21.62 -58.06
N SER A 12 -68.49 -22.66 -57.48
CA SER A 12 -67.09 -22.81 -57.01
C SER A 12 -66.29 -21.58 -56.58
N ASP A 13 -65.90 -21.55 -55.31
CA ASP A 13 -64.50 -21.52 -54.85
C ASP A 13 -64.48 -20.99 -53.41
N THR A 14 -64.43 -21.89 -52.43
CA THR A 14 -63.90 -21.58 -51.10
C THR A 14 -62.50 -22.16 -51.05
N THR A 15 -61.55 -21.41 -51.62
CA THR A 15 -60.13 -21.58 -51.30
C THR A 15 -59.91 -21.10 -49.87
N ASP A 16 -59.67 -22.08 -49.01
CA ASP A 16 -58.92 -21.90 -47.78
C ASP A 16 -57.62 -21.14 -48.11
N THR A 17 -57.52 -19.91 -47.63
CA THR A 17 -56.24 -19.20 -47.52
C THR A 17 -56.03 -18.88 -46.06
N PRO A 18 -55.07 -19.54 -45.37
CA PRO A 18 -54.71 -19.15 -44.02
C PRO A 18 -54.06 -17.77 -44.06
N SER A 19 -54.64 -16.85 -43.30
CA SER A 19 -54.09 -15.54 -42.95
C SER A 19 -52.61 -15.68 -42.59
N ALA A 20 -51.74 -15.18 -43.47
CA ALA A 20 -50.31 -15.14 -43.24
C ALA A 20 -50.03 -14.34 -41.96
N GLY A 21 -49.51 -15.02 -40.94
CA GLY A 21 -48.92 -14.36 -39.79
C GLY A 21 -47.76 -13.49 -40.28
N HIS A 22 -47.90 -12.17 -40.09
CA HIS A 22 -46.74 -11.30 -40.02
C HIS A 22 -45.92 -11.74 -38.81
N ILE A 23 -45.02 -12.70 -39.01
CA ILE A 23 -43.93 -12.95 -38.07
C ILE A 23 -43.13 -11.65 -38.06
N ASP A 24 -43.14 -11.02 -36.91
CA ASP A 24 -42.55 -9.73 -36.61
C ASP A 24 -41.01 -9.86 -36.60
N VAL A 25 -40.41 -9.98 -37.79
CA VAL A 25 -38.96 -10.19 -38.00
C VAL A 25 -38.12 -9.09 -37.32
N THR A 26 -38.70 -7.89 -37.16
CA THR A 26 -38.12 -6.74 -36.46
C THR A 26 -37.95 -6.95 -34.96
N THR A 27 -38.87 -7.64 -34.31
CA THR A 27 -38.83 -7.86 -32.85
C THR A 27 -37.81 -8.95 -32.50
N ALA A 28 -37.80 -10.06 -33.25
CA ALA A 28 -36.82 -11.15 -33.04
C ALA A 28 -35.36 -10.72 -33.32
N ALA A 29 -35.13 -9.82 -34.28
CA ALA A 29 -33.80 -9.28 -34.54
C ALA A 29 -33.35 -8.30 -33.44
N ARG A 30 -34.27 -7.49 -32.90
CA ARG A 30 -34.02 -6.58 -31.77
C ARG A 30 -33.70 -7.36 -30.50
N ASP A 31 -34.45 -8.42 -30.22
CA ASP A 31 -34.24 -9.26 -29.03
C ASP A 31 -32.87 -9.94 -29.05
N LYS A 32 -32.44 -10.45 -30.22
CA LYS A 32 -31.08 -11.00 -30.38
C LYS A 32 -29.97 -9.97 -30.18
N ILE A 33 -30.18 -8.72 -30.59
CA ILE A 33 -29.20 -7.63 -30.39
C ILE A 33 -29.13 -7.26 -28.91
N VAL A 34 -30.28 -7.13 -28.24
CA VAL A 34 -30.35 -6.84 -26.80
C VAL A 34 -29.72 -7.97 -26.00
N GLU A 35 -30.02 -9.22 -26.33
CA GLU A 35 -29.43 -10.39 -25.67
C GLU A 35 -27.91 -10.45 -25.89
N ALA A 36 -27.43 -10.25 -27.11
CA ALA A 36 -26.00 -10.20 -27.40
C ALA A 36 -25.28 -9.06 -26.67
N LEU A 37 -25.94 -7.90 -26.54
CA LEU A 37 -25.44 -6.76 -25.77
C LEU A 37 -25.35 -7.09 -24.28
N LEU A 38 -26.42 -7.63 -23.69
CA LEU A 38 -26.45 -8.02 -22.28
C LEU A 38 -25.39 -9.09 -21.95
N VAL A 39 -25.21 -10.08 -22.84
CA VAL A 39 -24.17 -11.11 -22.68
C VAL A 39 -22.77 -10.50 -22.77
N SER A 40 -22.55 -9.54 -23.67
CA SER A 40 -21.28 -8.83 -23.79
C SER A 40 -20.98 -7.98 -22.55
N GLU A 41 -21.98 -7.25 -22.05
CA GLU A 41 -21.86 -6.42 -20.84
C GLU A 41 -21.58 -7.27 -19.60
N ALA A 42 -22.30 -8.39 -19.43
CA ALA A 42 -22.08 -9.33 -18.35
C ALA A 42 -20.66 -9.90 -18.38
N ARG A 43 -20.17 -10.34 -19.55
CA ARG A 43 -18.80 -10.84 -19.70
C ARG A 43 -17.73 -9.79 -19.36
N LEU A 44 -17.93 -8.54 -19.79
CA LEU A 44 -17.00 -7.47 -19.46
C LEU A 44 -17.03 -7.17 -17.95
N SER A 45 -18.21 -7.15 -17.34
CA SER A 45 -18.37 -6.99 -15.88
C SER A 45 -17.64 -8.11 -15.11
N ASP A 46 -17.80 -9.37 -15.53
CA ASP A 46 -17.14 -10.52 -14.93
C ASP A 46 -15.61 -10.41 -15.02
N ILE A 47 -15.08 -10.04 -16.19
CA ILE A 47 -13.64 -9.84 -16.38
C ILE A 47 -13.11 -8.75 -15.45
N LEU A 48 -13.82 -7.62 -15.33
CA LEU A 48 -13.44 -6.53 -14.43
C LEU A 48 -13.51 -6.91 -12.95
N ASN A 49 -14.35 -7.89 -12.60
CA ASN A 49 -14.52 -8.39 -11.22
C ASN A 49 -13.50 -9.46 -10.81
N ILE A 50 -12.86 -10.13 -11.77
CA ILE A 50 -11.83 -11.15 -11.48
C ILE A 50 -10.49 -10.51 -11.10
N VAL A 51 -10.24 -9.27 -11.50
CA VAL A 51 -8.97 -8.58 -11.23
C VAL A 51 -8.96 -8.05 -9.79
N HIS A 52 -7.93 -8.41 -9.03
CA HIS A 52 -7.68 -7.89 -7.66
C HIS A 52 -7.20 -6.42 -7.66
N GLU A 53 -7.17 -5.78 -8.82
CA GLU A 53 -6.77 -4.40 -9.00
C GLU A 53 -8.00 -3.50 -9.02
N ALA A 54 -7.84 -2.30 -8.49
CA ALA A 54 -8.87 -1.27 -8.56
C ALA A 54 -8.94 -0.73 -9.98
N ILE A 55 -10.11 -0.79 -10.59
CA ILE A 55 -10.41 -0.17 -11.88
C ILE A 55 -11.44 0.92 -11.62
N ILE A 56 -11.06 2.14 -11.98
CA ILE A 56 -11.85 3.35 -11.76
C ILE A 56 -11.89 4.12 -13.07
N SER A 57 -13.07 4.45 -13.57
CA SER A 57 -13.21 5.36 -14.71
C SER A 57 -13.90 6.65 -14.31
N VAL A 58 -13.44 7.76 -14.88
CA VAL A 58 -14.01 9.08 -14.70
C VAL A 58 -14.30 9.76 -16.03
N ASP A 59 -15.29 10.65 -16.05
CA ASP A 59 -15.61 11.52 -17.19
C ASP A 59 -14.65 12.72 -17.30
N ASP A 60 -14.91 13.62 -18.25
CA ASP A 60 -14.15 14.86 -18.47
C ASP A 60 -14.15 15.82 -17.25
N ASN A 61 -15.18 15.75 -16.41
CA ASN A 61 -15.27 16.52 -15.17
C ASN A 61 -14.60 15.81 -13.98
N GLN A 62 -13.97 14.65 -14.22
CA GLN A 62 -13.38 13.78 -13.22
C GLN A 62 -14.41 13.24 -12.21
N THR A 63 -15.64 13.04 -12.69
CA THR A 63 -16.72 12.38 -11.95
C THR A 63 -16.62 10.87 -12.15
N ILE A 64 -16.69 10.10 -11.06
CA ILE A 64 -16.59 8.64 -11.10
C ILE A 64 -17.82 8.05 -11.82
N ILE A 65 -17.58 7.28 -12.87
CA ILE A 65 -18.61 6.57 -13.65
C ILE A 65 -18.48 5.04 -13.57
N LEU A 66 -17.31 4.53 -13.19
CA LEU A 66 -17.06 3.11 -13.00
C LEU A 66 -16.20 2.90 -11.77
N PHE A 67 -16.58 1.91 -10.97
CA PHE A 67 -15.88 1.52 -9.75
C PHE A 67 -16.07 0.01 -9.56
N ASN A 68 -15.05 -0.80 -9.90
CA ASN A 68 -15.16 -2.26 -9.84
C ASN A 68 -15.06 -2.79 -8.40
N SER A 69 -15.36 -4.07 -8.20
CA SER A 69 -15.23 -4.75 -6.91
C SER A 69 -13.82 -4.70 -6.31
N GLY A 70 -12.77 -4.71 -7.14
CA GLY A 70 -11.39 -4.49 -6.70
C GLY A 70 -11.18 -3.10 -6.08
N ALA A 71 -11.80 -2.07 -6.67
CA ALA A 71 -11.78 -0.71 -6.13
C ALA A 71 -12.59 -0.61 -4.82
N GLU A 72 -13.72 -1.31 -4.71
CA GLU A 72 -14.48 -1.40 -3.47
C GLU A 72 -13.64 -2.02 -2.34
N ALA A 73 -12.99 -3.16 -2.62
CA ALA A 73 -12.15 -3.86 -1.65
C ALA A 73 -10.96 -3.01 -1.19
N ILE A 74 -10.34 -2.26 -2.10
CA ILE A 74 -9.20 -1.39 -1.77
C ILE A 74 -9.69 -0.14 -1.03
N PHE A 75 -10.62 0.63 -1.56
CA PHE A 75 -10.94 1.94 -0.97
C PHE A 75 -11.97 1.88 0.17
N GLY A 76 -12.69 0.77 0.33
CA GLY A 76 -13.70 0.57 1.37
C GLY A 76 -15.02 1.32 1.12
N TYR A 77 -15.21 1.87 -0.09
CA TYR A 77 -16.48 2.41 -0.56
C TYR A 77 -17.21 1.37 -1.40
N SER A 78 -18.54 1.36 -1.38
CA SER A 78 -19.27 0.69 -2.46
C SER A 78 -19.36 1.57 -3.70
N ALA A 79 -19.53 0.97 -4.88
CA ALA A 79 -19.74 1.68 -6.14
C ALA A 79 -20.94 2.63 -6.05
N ALA A 80 -22.02 2.21 -5.40
CA ALA A 80 -23.21 3.02 -5.16
C ALA A 80 -22.93 4.28 -4.31
N GLU A 81 -21.91 4.27 -3.45
CA GLU A 81 -21.54 5.42 -2.64
C GLU A 81 -20.71 6.46 -3.41
N VAL A 82 -20.00 6.07 -4.48
CA VAL A 82 -18.99 6.92 -5.12
C VAL A 82 -19.28 7.24 -6.59
N ILE A 83 -20.09 6.43 -7.28
CA ILE A 83 -20.54 6.77 -8.64
C ILE A 83 -21.28 8.11 -8.60
N GLY A 84 -20.95 9.00 -9.54
CA GLY A 84 -21.46 10.36 -9.60
C GLY A 84 -20.75 11.37 -8.68
N LYS A 85 -19.78 10.93 -7.86
CA LYS A 85 -18.98 11.85 -7.03
C LYS A 85 -17.66 12.24 -7.72
N PRO A 86 -17.07 13.38 -7.34
CA PRO A 86 -15.73 13.75 -7.78
C PRO A 86 -14.68 12.73 -7.33
N LEU A 87 -13.69 12.46 -8.18
CA LEU A 87 -12.56 11.57 -7.88
C LEU A 87 -11.80 11.95 -6.59
N ASP A 88 -11.84 13.22 -6.19
CA ASP A 88 -11.22 13.78 -4.98
C ASP A 88 -11.44 12.97 -3.70
N VAL A 89 -12.58 12.28 -3.57
CA VAL A 89 -12.91 11.48 -2.38
C VAL A 89 -11.94 10.31 -2.15
N LEU A 90 -11.23 9.88 -3.20
CA LEU A 90 -10.25 8.79 -3.18
C LEU A 90 -8.80 9.28 -2.99
N LEU A 91 -8.61 10.58 -2.84
CA LEU A 91 -7.30 11.22 -2.77
C LEU A 91 -7.06 11.88 -1.41
N PRO A 92 -5.81 11.98 -0.94
CA PRO A 92 -5.47 12.87 0.15
C PRO A 92 -5.88 14.32 -0.20
N PRO A 93 -6.59 15.05 0.68
CA PRO A 93 -7.14 16.37 0.35
C PRO A 93 -6.11 17.37 -0.18
N GLN A 94 -4.88 17.30 0.33
CA GLN A 94 -3.77 18.18 -0.07
C GLN A 94 -3.27 17.91 -1.49
N LEU A 95 -3.54 16.72 -2.05
CA LEU A 95 -3.09 16.29 -3.37
C LEU A 95 -4.18 16.42 -4.44
N ALA A 96 -5.45 16.59 -4.05
CA ALA A 96 -6.60 16.56 -4.96
C ALA A 96 -6.50 17.62 -6.08
N ALA A 97 -6.22 18.89 -5.73
CA ALA A 97 -6.11 19.97 -6.71
C ALA A 97 -4.98 19.73 -7.73
N LYS A 98 -3.81 19.28 -7.24
CA LYS A 98 -2.66 18.95 -8.10
C LYS A 98 -2.97 17.76 -9.02
N HIS A 99 -3.64 16.74 -8.49
CA HIS A 99 -4.05 15.58 -9.27
C HIS A 99 -5.04 15.95 -10.38
N ARG A 100 -5.99 16.83 -10.09
CA ARG A 100 -6.95 17.32 -11.09
C ARG A 100 -6.25 17.99 -12.28
N ALA A 101 -5.26 18.84 -12.00
CA ALA A 101 -4.45 19.46 -13.04
C ALA A 101 -3.70 18.41 -13.88
N HIS A 102 -3.09 17.40 -13.24
CA HIS A 102 -2.39 16.33 -13.96
C HIS A 102 -3.28 15.50 -14.90
N ILE A 103 -4.54 15.25 -14.55
CA ILE A 103 -5.50 14.58 -15.45
C ILE A 103 -5.88 15.49 -16.61
N ALA A 104 -6.08 16.79 -16.36
CA ALA A 104 -6.37 17.77 -17.40
C ALA A 104 -5.22 17.85 -18.42
N ASP A 105 -3.98 17.96 -17.93
CA ASP A 105 -2.76 17.96 -18.75
C ASP A 105 -2.66 16.68 -19.60
N PHE A 106 -2.77 15.50 -18.96
CA PHE A 106 -2.77 14.19 -19.65
C PHE A 106 -3.83 14.12 -20.75
N GLY A 107 -4.96 14.75 -20.49
CA GLY A 107 -6.03 14.93 -21.44
C GLY A 107 -5.61 15.58 -22.76
N THR A 108 -4.75 16.59 -22.70
CA THR A 108 -4.27 17.34 -23.88
C THR A 108 -3.08 16.69 -24.60
N GLU A 109 -2.37 15.78 -23.94
CA GLU A 109 -1.21 15.10 -24.50
C GLU A 109 -1.57 14.14 -25.66
N ALA A 110 -0.62 13.78 -26.52
CA ALA A 110 -0.88 12.78 -27.58
C ALA A 110 -0.91 11.33 -27.04
N GLU A 111 -0.27 11.08 -25.90
CA GLU A 111 -0.16 9.75 -25.29
C GLU A 111 -1.52 9.27 -24.77
N ARG A 112 -1.91 8.04 -25.11
CA ARG A 112 -3.20 7.46 -24.72
C ARG A 112 -3.18 6.70 -23.39
N SER A 113 -2.01 6.34 -22.90
CA SER A 113 -1.83 5.61 -21.64
C SER A 113 -0.44 5.84 -21.08
N ARG A 114 -0.33 6.03 -19.77
CA ARG A 114 0.96 6.18 -19.07
C ARG A 114 0.89 5.67 -17.63
N LEU A 115 2.07 5.41 -17.05
CA LEU A 115 2.20 5.18 -15.61
C LEU A 115 2.04 6.52 -14.87
N MET A 116 1.27 6.50 -13.77
CA MET A 116 1.14 7.66 -12.89
C MET A 116 2.40 7.85 -12.03
N GLY A 117 2.60 9.07 -11.54
CA GLY A 117 3.72 9.39 -10.63
C GLY A 117 5.10 9.28 -11.26
N ASN A 118 5.25 9.31 -12.59
CA ASN A 118 6.53 9.15 -13.29
C ASN A 118 7.28 7.86 -12.86
N ARG A 119 6.56 6.73 -12.79
CA ARG A 119 7.05 5.43 -12.26
C ARG A 119 7.30 5.40 -10.74
N GLN A 120 6.93 6.46 -10.03
CA GLN A 120 6.91 6.47 -8.56
C GLN A 120 5.51 6.14 -8.03
N THR A 121 5.46 5.82 -6.75
CA THR A 121 4.21 5.53 -6.03
C THR A 121 3.36 6.76 -5.82
N ILE A 122 2.06 6.63 -6.07
CA ILE A 122 1.04 7.63 -5.73
C ILE A 122 0.39 7.29 -4.38
N MET A 123 -0.40 8.23 -3.84
CA MET A 123 -1.10 8.04 -2.57
C MET A 123 -2.61 8.05 -2.80
N GLY A 124 -3.28 6.97 -2.36
CA GLY A 124 -4.73 6.88 -2.28
C GLY A 124 -5.21 7.10 -0.84
N ARG A 125 -6.50 7.44 -0.70
CA ARG A 125 -7.17 7.60 0.59
C ARG A 125 -8.42 6.71 0.64
N ARG A 126 -8.51 5.85 1.66
CA ARG A 126 -9.69 5.00 1.90
C ARG A 126 -10.81 5.76 2.59
N LYS A 127 -11.99 5.14 2.67
CA LYS A 127 -13.17 5.65 3.37
C LYS A 127 -12.92 5.96 4.85
N ASP A 128 -12.13 5.14 5.53
CA ASP A 128 -11.72 5.35 6.93
C ASP A 128 -10.72 6.51 7.12
N GLY A 129 -10.26 7.13 6.03
CA GLY A 129 -9.29 8.21 6.02
C GLY A 129 -7.83 7.75 5.97
N SER A 130 -7.56 6.44 6.06
CA SER A 130 -6.20 5.91 5.95
C SER A 130 -5.62 6.18 4.55
N ILE A 131 -4.33 6.52 4.53
CA ILE A 131 -3.57 6.80 3.31
C ILE A 131 -2.71 5.58 2.99
N PHE A 132 -2.71 5.16 1.73
CA PHE A 132 -1.94 4.01 1.29
C PHE A 132 -1.15 4.31 0.02
N PRO A 133 0.07 3.73 -0.12
CA PRO A 133 0.84 3.83 -1.35
C PRO A 133 0.26 2.89 -2.42
N ALA A 134 0.16 3.41 -3.64
CA ALA A 134 -0.31 2.65 -4.78
C ALA A 134 0.58 2.86 -6.01
N GLU A 135 0.58 1.86 -6.89
CA GLU A 135 1.04 1.98 -8.27
C GLU A 135 -0.18 2.06 -9.17
N ALA A 136 -0.16 2.95 -10.16
CA ALA A 136 -1.30 3.12 -11.05
C ALA A 136 -0.86 3.44 -12.47
N SER A 137 -1.66 3.00 -13.43
CA SER A 137 -1.64 3.46 -14.81
C SER A 137 -2.93 4.21 -15.11
N ILE A 138 -2.85 5.20 -15.99
CA ILE A 138 -4.01 5.94 -16.48
C ILE A 138 -4.03 5.82 -18.00
N SER A 139 -5.22 5.57 -18.54
CA SER A 139 -5.48 5.59 -19.98
C SER A 139 -6.65 6.51 -20.28
N LYS A 140 -6.71 7.01 -21.51
CA LYS A 140 -7.83 7.82 -22.00
C LYS A 140 -8.44 7.25 -23.27
N LEU A 141 -9.75 7.34 -23.36
CA LEU A 141 -10.55 7.04 -24.54
C LEU A 141 -11.30 8.31 -24.94
N GLU A 142 -11.43 8.60 -26.24
CA GLU A 142 -11.98 9.89 -26.73
C GLU A 142 -13.39 9.79 -27.34
N ARG A 143 -13.95 8.58 -27.52
CA ARG A 143 -15.25 8.40 -28.21
C ARG A 143 -16.15 7.40 -27.49
N PRO A 144 -17.47 7.70 -27.32
CA PRO A 144 -18.20 8.91 -27.74
C PRO A 144 -17.97 10.14 -26.84
N HIS A 145 -17.53 9.95 -25.58
CA HIS A 145 -17.10 11.00 -24.67
C HIS A 145 -15.70 10.65 -24.15
N ARG A 146 -14.97 11.66 -23.68
CA ARG A 146 -13.64 11.42 -23.17
C ARG A 146 -13.70 10.86 -21.76
N LEU A 147 -13.09 9.68 -21.61
CA LEU A 147 -13.08 8.89 -20.39
C LEU A 147 -11.64 8.63 -19.99
N TYR A 148 -11.38 8.74 -18.69
CA TYR A 148 -10.11 8.37 -18.12
C TYR A 148 -10.30 7.12 -17.29
N THR A 149 -9.52 6.08 -17.55
CA THR A 149 -9.56 4.83 -16.79
C THR A 149 -8.24 4.62 -16.10
N VAL A 150 -8.30 4.44 -14.79
CA VAL A 150 -7.19 4.15 -13.91
C VAL A 150 -7.25 2.68 -13.51
N VAL A 151 -6.13 1.99 -13.66
CA VAL A 151 -5.90 0.68 -13.04
C VAL A 151 -4.88 0.88 -11.93
N LEU A 152 -5.24 0.50 -10.71
CA LEU A 152 -4.51 0.82 -9.50
C LEU A 152 -4.29 -0.42 -8.63
N ARG A 153 -3.07 -0.55 -8.13
CA ARG A 153 -2.66 -1.61 -7.22
C ARG A 153 -2.16 -1.04 -5.91
N ASP A 154 -2.79 -1.44 -4.81
CA ASP A 154 -2.29 -1.18 -3.47
C ASP A 154 -1.01 -1.99 -3.22
N ILE A 155 0.07 -1.31 -2.85
CA ILE A 155 1.37 -1.93 -2.59
C ILE A 155 1.79 -1.86 -1.13
N THR A 156 0.85 -1.58 -0.21
CA THR A 156 1.11 -1.48 1.24
C THR A 156 1.83 -2.71 1.77
N ASN A 157 1.29 -3.90 1.52
CA ASN A 157 1.86 -5.16 2.00
C ASN A 157 3.24 -5.43 1.38
N ARG A 158 3.40 -5.16 0.08
CA ARG A 158 4.69 -5.31 -0.61
C ARG A 158 5.75 -4.39 -0.01
N ARG A 159 5.42 -3.12 0.27
CA ARG A 159 6.37 -2.18 0.91
C ARG A 159 6.69 -2.57 2.34
N ARG A 160 5.73 -3.07 3.12
CA ARG A 160 5.98 -3.57 4.48
C ARG A 160 6.95 -4.76 4.45
N ALA A 161 6.68 -5.76 3.60
CA ALA A 161 7.56 -6.92 3.44
C ALA A 161 8.97 -6.53 2.98
N GLN A 162 9.08 -5.58 2.04
CA GLN A 162 10.37 -5.09 1.57
C GLN A 162 11.18 -4.41 2.68
N ARG A 163 10.54 -3.52 3.46
CA ARG A 163 11.20 -2.85 4.59
C ARG A 163 11.62 -3.83 5.68
N GLU A 164 10.79 -4.82 5.98
CA GLU A 164 11.12 -5.86 6.95
C GLU A 164 12.33 -6.68 6.49
N ARG A 165 12.36 -7.05 5.22
CA ARG A 165 13.52 -7.75 4.63
C ARG A 165 14.78 -6.89 4.69
N GLU A 166 14.71 -5.62 4.33
CA GLU A 166 15.83 -4.69 4.40
C GLU A 166 16.36 -4.55 5.83
N TYR A 167 15.45 -4.47 6.80
CA TYR A 167 15.79 -4.43 8.21
C TYR A 167 16.52 -5.71 8.67
N LEU A 168 16.01 -6.89 8.30
CA LEU A 168 16.65 -8.17 8.63
C LEU A 168 18.02 -8.35 7.96
N ILE A 169 18.18 -7.91 6.70
CA ILE A 169 19.48 -7.94 6.02
C ILE A 169 20.50 -7.08 6.76
N GLU A 170 20.09 -5.91 7.23
CA GLU A 170 20.96 -5.02 7.99
C GLU A 170 21.38 -5.64 9.33
N GLN A 171 20.45 -6.29 10.04
CA GLN A 171 20.79 -7.04 11.26
C GLN A 171 21.78 -8.18 10.98
N LEU A 172 21.59 -8.95 9.91
CA LEU A 172 22.49 -10.04 9.54
C LEU A 172 23.89 -9.54 9.19
N ARG A 173 24.00 -8.41 8.48
CA ARG A 173 25.30 -7.78 8.18
C ARG A 173 26.04 -7.36 9.44
N ALA A 174 25.34 -6.68 10.35
CA ALA A 174 25.91 -6.28 11.62
C ALA A 174 26.39 -7.48 12.46
N LEU A 175 25.64 -8.60 12.41
CA LEU A 175 26.03 -9.85 13.07
C LEU A 175 27.26 -10.50 12.40
N ASP A 176 27.29 -10.55 11.07
CA ASP A 176 28.43 -11.09 10.31
C ASP A 176 29.70 -10.29 10.58
N ASP A 177 29.63 -8.96 10.54
CA ASP A 177 30.76 -8.08 10.85
C ASP A 177 31.28 -8.32 12.28
N ALA A 178 30.39 -8.46 13.25
CA ALA A 178 30.76 -8.81 14.63
C ALA A 178 31.40 -10.20 14.72
N SER A 179 30.87 -11.21 14.02
CA SER A 179 31.42 -12.57 13.99
C SER A 179 32.79 -12.61 13.31
N ARG A 180 32.98 -11.86 12.22
CA ARG A 180 34.28 -11.73 11.54
C ARG A 180 35.30 -11.03 12.43
N ALA A 181 34.89 -10.02 13.18
CA ALA A 181 35.74 -9.40 14.18
C ALA A 181 36.14 -10.41 15.28
N ILE A 182 35.20 -11.23 15.78
CA ILE A 182 35.50 -12.26 16.79
C ILE A 182 36.46 -13.34 16.25
N THR A 183 36.30 -13.75 14.99
CA THR A 183 37.05 -14.88 14.41
C THR A 183 38.39 -14.50 13.79
N ALA A 184 38.61 -13.24 13.43
CA ALA A 184 39.83 -12.77 12.79
C ALA A 184 40.90 -12.32 13.80
N GLU A 185 41.42 -13.23 14.64
CA GLU A 185 42.62 -13.00 15.49
C GLU A 185 42.63 -11.67 16.27
N LEU A 186 41.47 -11.10 16.53
CA LEU A 186 41.37 -9.82 17.18
C LEU A 186 41.71 -10.01 18.65
N SER A 187 42.54 -9.11 19.17
CA SER A 187 42.72 -9.00 20.60
C SER A 187 41.34 -8.82 21.26
N LEU A 188 41.17 -9.34 22.48
CA LEU A 188 39.90 -9.23 23.21
C LEU A 188 39.37 -7.78 23.23
N ASN A 189 40.24 -6.76 23.26
CA ASN A 189 39.84 -5.35 23.15
C ASN A 189 39.13 -5.01 21.84
N GLN A 190 39.63 -5.49 20.70
CA GLN A 190 39.03 -5.20 19.40
C GLN A 190 37.67 -5.90 19.23
N VAL A 191 37.53 -7.10 19.80
CA VAL A 191 36.24 -7.81 19.87
C VAL A 191 35.22 -7.02 20.69
N LEU A 192 35.59 -6.63 21.91
CA LEU A 192 34.71 -5.87 22.79
C LEU A 192 34.34 -4.51 22.18
N GLN A 193 35.27 -3.84 21.50
CA GLN A 193 35.02 -2.57 20.80
C GLN A 193 34.01 -2.74 19.66
N THR A 194 34.13 -3.83 18.91
CA THR A 194 33.17 -4.13 17.83
C THR A 194 31.77 -4.37 18.41
N ILE A 195 31.67 -5.14 19.49
CA ILE A 195 30.39 -5.39 20.17
C ILE A 195 29.75 -4.08 20.66
N ALA A 196 30.53 -3.20 21.30
CA ALA A 196 30.02 -1.92 21.80
C ALA A 196 29.51 -1.02 20.64
N ASN A 197 30.27 -0.91 19.55
CA ASN A 197 29.88 -0.14 18.38
C ASN A 197 28.61 -0.71 17.71
N THR A 198 28.54 -2.03 17.57
CA THR A 198 27.37 -2.71 17.00
C THR A 198 26.13 -2.51 17.88
N ALA A 199 26.26 -2.63 19.20
CA ALA A 199 25.17 -2.38 20.13
C ALA A 199 24.67 -0.93 20.07
N GLN A 200 25.58 0.05 19.98
CA GLN A 200 25.22 1.47 19.84
C GLN A 200 24.37 1.71 18.59
N SER A 201 24.82 1.17 17.45
CA SER A 201 24.14 1.33 16.16
C SER A 201 22.78 0.64 16.12
N LEU A 202 22.73 -0.63 16.53
CA LEU A 202 21.52 -1.46 16.43
C LEU A 202 20.42 -0.98 17.38
N MET A 203 20.79 -0.53 18.58
CA MET A 203 19.85 0.02 19.57
C MET A 203 19.53 1.50 19.35
N LYS A 204 20.25 2.19 18.43
CA LYS A 204 20.14 3.63 18.18
C LYS A 204 20.33 4.49 19.43
N VAL A 205 21.23 4.07 20.30
CA VAL A 205 21.57 4.81 21.53
C VAL A 205 22.76 5.72 21.27
N LYS A 206 22.84 6.84 21.99
CA LYS A 206 23.99 7.76 21.86
C LYS A 206 25.29 7.14 22.33
N ILE A 207 25.21 6.28 23.35
CA ILE A 207 26.36 5.68 24.01
C ILE A 207 26.04 4.21 24.26
N ALA A 208 27.00 3.33 23.99
CA ALA A 208 27.00 1.96 24.48
C ALA A 208 28.32 1.68 25.20
N ALA A 209 28.28 0.88 26.26
CA ALA A 209 29.46 0.50 27.01
C ALA A 209 29.41 -0.98 27.39
N LEU A 210 30.57 -1.62 27.43
CA LEU A 210 30.75 -3.01 27.78
C LEU A 210 31.88 -3.12 28.81
N GLY A 211 31.54 -3.61 30.00
CA GLY A 211 32.51 -3.85 31.07
C GLY A 211 32.74 -5.33 31.29
N VAL A 212 34.00 -5.73 31.44
CA VAL A 212 34.38 -7.05 31.96
C VAL A 212 34.90 -6.83 33.37
N HIS A 213 34.38 -7.59 34.33
CA HIS A 213 34.86 -7.53 35.71
C HIS A 213 35.72 -8.75 36.05
N ASP A 214 36.62 -8.62 37.02
CA ASP A 214 37.39 -9.74 37.59
C ASP A 214 36.67 -10.34 38.83
N GLU A 215 37.33 -11.31 39.48
CA GLU A 215 36.85 -11.97 40.70
C GLU A 215 36.82 -11.04 41.92
N ASP A 216 37.61 -9.96 41.89
CA ASP A 216 37.65 -8.92 42.92
C ASP A 216 36.62 -7.80 42.66
N GLU A 217 35.71 -8.04 41.71
CA GLU A 217 34.62 -7.17 41.26
C GLU A 217 35.09 -5.88 40.55
N TYR A 218 36.38 -5.67 40.27
CA TYR A 218 36.84 -4.49 39.53
C TYR A 218 36.61 -4.65 38.02
N PHE A 219 36.37 -3.56 37.31
CA PHE A 219 36.43 -3.59 35.85
C PHE A 219 37.86 -3.89 35.41
N SER A 220 38.10 -5.12 34.97
CA SER A 220 39.33 -5.46 34.28
C SER A 220 39.40 -4.80 32.90
N ARG A 221 38.24 -4.49 32.31
CA ARG A 221 38.12 -3.76 31.03
C ARG A 221 36.83 -2.95 30.97
N PHE A 222 36.88 -1.75 30.39
CA PHE A 222 35.70 -0.94 30.11
C PHE A 222 35.77 -0.34 28.70
N ILE A 223 34.91 -0.80 27.80
CA ILE A 223 34.92 -0.41 26.40
C ILE A 223 33.69 0.43 26.14
N THR A 224 33.84 1.55 25.41
CA THR A 224 32.72 2.45 25.10
C THR A 224 32.62 2.76 23.61
N ALA A 225 31.41 3.08 23.17
CA ALA A 225 31.09 3.52 21.82
C ALA A 225 30.25 4.79 21.90
N GLY A 226 30.65 5.85 21.19
CA GLY A 226 29.98 7.16 21.24
C GLY A 226 30.40 8.09 22.37
N ILE A 227 31.47 7.76 23.10
CA ILE A 227 32.09 8.63 24.12
C ILE A 227 33.51 9.00 23.65
N GLU A 228 33.95 10.24 23.92
CA GLU A 228 35.33 10.66 23.69
C GLU A 228 36.29 9.94 24.65
N PRO A 229 37.49 9.50 24.21
CA PRO A 229 38.39 8.67 25.02
C PRO A 229 38.71 9.25 26.42
N GLU A 230 38.88 10.57 26.52
CA GLU A 230 39.18 11.28 27.77
C GLU A 230 38.06 11.15 28.82
N ILE A 231 36.81 11.12 28.36
CA ILE A 231 35.64 10.91 29.22
C ILE A 231 35.53 9.43 29.61
N ALA A 232 35.91 8.51 28.71
CA ALA A 232 35.86 7.07 28.97
C ALA A 232 36.86 6.63 30.06
N GLU A 233 38.08 7.21 30.09
CA GLU A 233 39.09 6.94 31.14
C GLU A 233 38.59 7.27 32.56
N MET A 234 37.70 8.26 32.70
CA MET A 234 37.07 8.59 33.99
C MET A 234 36.17 7.47 34.52
N PHE A 235 35.66 6.61 33.65
CA PHE A 235 34.83 5.46 34.01
C PHE A 235 35.66 4.20 34.30
N GLU A 236 36.79 4.00 33.61
CA GLU A 236 37.73 2.89 33.89
C GLU A 236 38.22 2.88 35.34
N ALA A 237 38.43 4.05 35.93
CA ALA A 237 38.88 4.19 37.32
C ALA A 237 37.77 3.97 38.39
N SER A 238 36.57 3.52 38.01
CA SER A 238 35.44 3.37 38.94
C SER A 238 35.32 1.93 39.45
N ALA A 239 35.55 1.72 40.76
CA ALA A 239 35.36 0.44 41.44
C ALA A 239 33.88 0.01 41.48
N TYR A 240 33.64 -1.31 41.55
CA TYR A 240 32.32 -1.91 41.79
C TYR A 240 31.59 -1.23 42.94
N GLY A 241 30.26 -1.07 42.81
CA GLY A 241 29.41 -0.68 43.94
C GLY A 241 29.44 0.81 44.34
N ARG A 242 30.14 1.70 43.62
CA ARG A 242 29.97 3.15 43.78
C ARG A 242 29.61 3.82 42.45
N LYS A 243 28.59 4.69 42.49
CA LYS A 243 28.02 5.48 41.38
C LYS A 243 27.02 4.76 40.46
N LEU A 244 26.66 5.44 39.36
CA LEU A 244 25.54 5.19 38.44
C LEU A 244 25.33 3.72 38.01
N LEU A 245 26.40 2.94 37.91
CA LEU A 245 26.37 1.57 37.39
C LEU A 245 26.23 0.50 38.48
N GLY A 246 26.40 0.82 39.77
CA GLY A 246 26.33 -0.14 40.88
C GLY A 246 25.04 -0.98 40.94
N PRO A 247 23.83 -0.40 40.74
CA PRO A 247 22.57 -1.16 40.77
C PRO A 247 22.40 -2.18 39.64
N LEU A 248 23.05 -1.98 38.49
CA LEU A 248 23.03 -2.93 37.36
C LEU A 248 23.72 -4.25 37.73
N PHE A 249 24.78 -4.17 38.52
CA PHE A 249 25.62 -5.31 38.87
C PHE A 249 25.01 -6.24 39.92
N TYR A 250 24.27 -5.70 40.91
CA TYR A 250 23.75 -6.49 42.02
C TYR A 250 22.57 -7.42 41.64
N LYS A 251 21.79 -7.07 40.61
CA LYS A 251 20.55 -7.78 40.27
C LYS A 251 20.64 -8.69 39.05
N GLY A 252 21.70 -8.58 38.24
CA GLY A 252 21.83 -9.35 37.00
C GLY A 252 20.66 -9.13 36.01
N MET A 253 19.94 -8.03 36.16
CA MET A 253 18.75 -7.69 35.37
C MET A 253 19.02 -6.39 34.60
N PRO A 254 18.51 -6.27 33.36
CA PRO A 254 18.59 -5.02 32.61
C PRO A 254 17.93 -3.88 33.41
N VAL A 255 18.69 -2.83 33.70
CA VAL A 255 18.17 -1.62 34.35
C VAL A 255 18.06 -0.52 33.30
N ILE A 256 16.86 0.01 33.14
CA ILE A 256 16.62 1.21 32.33
C ILE A 256 16.64 2.40 33.28
N ILE A 257 17.58 3.32 33.05
CA ILE A 257 17.68 4.57 33.80
C ILE A 257 17.29 5.69 32.84
N ASN A 258 16.15 6.33 33.08
CA ASN A 258 15.63 7.38 32.20
C ASN A 258 16.31 8.74 32.42
N GLU A 259 16.92 8.97 33.59
CA GLU A 259 17.63 10.20 33.92
C GLU A 259 18.95 9.88 34.61
N ILE A 260 20.06 10.32 34.01
CA ILE A 260 21.40 10.22 34.59
C ILE A 260 21.62 11.47 35.46
N PRO A 261 21.68 11.37 36.81
CA PRO A 261 21.99 12.52 37.64
C PRO A 261 23.37 13.12 37.27
N PRO A 262 23.52 14.46 37.29
CA PRO A 262 24.75 15.11 36.91
C PRO A 262 25.91 14.66 37.81
N VAL A 263 27.02 14.27 37.18
CA VAL A 263 28.25 13.88 37.88
C VAL A 263 28.94 15.15 38.39
N ILE A 264 28.71 15.53 39.64
CA ILE A 264 29.42 16.64 40.29
C ILE A 264 30.52 16.05 41.18
N GLY A 265 31.79 16.39 40.91
CA GLY A 265 32.90 16.14 41.82
C GLY A 265 33.22 14.66 42.09
N GLY A 266 32.93 13.76 41.14
CA GLY A 266 33.32 12.35 41.28
C GLY A 266 32.56 11.58 42.35
N THR A 267 31.38 12.03 42.77
CA THR A 267 30.47 11.25 43.63
C THR A 267 29.05 11.37 43.10
N VAL A 268 28.47 10.27 42.64
CA VAL A 268 27.05 10.21 42.24
C VAL A 268 26.28 9.92 43.52
N ALA A 269 25.28 10.76 43.84
CA ALA A 269 24.42 10.57 45.00
C ALA A 269 23.76 9.17 44.96
N PRO A 270 23.64 8.47 46.11
CA PRO A 270 22.97 7.18 46.14
C PRO A 270 21.51 7.35 45.71
N ILE A 271 21.04 6.41 44.89
CA ILE A 271 19.62 6.24 44.55
C ILE A 271 18.94 5.52 45.71
#